data_AF-A4TWJ2-F1
#
_entry.id   AF-A4TWJ2-F1
#
_cell.length_a   1.000
_cell.length_b   1.000
_cell.length_c   1.000
_cell.angle_alpha   90.00
_cell.angle_beta   90.00
_cell.angle_gamma   90.00
#
_symmetry.space_group_name_H-M   'P 1'
#
loop_
_entity.id
_entity.type
_entity.pdbx_description
1 polymer ?
#
loop_
_entity_poly.entity_id
_entity_poly.type
_entity_poly.pdbx_seq_one_letter_code
_entity_poly.pdbx_strand_id
1 'polypeptide(L)'
;MPSPPWTKTTASTRWPPACAPTPRAWAPRRRRGCSARKPGAYGAGLQALIDEGGWSDDGDLAQAYVAWGGWAYGNGAEGSDARDLFHERLSQVEAVVQNQDNREHDLLDSDDYYQFEGGMAAAVKHASGKAPAIYHPDHSRPESPRIRTLSEEIARVVRARAVNPKWIKGVMRHGYKGAFEMAATVDYLFAFAATTDAVKNHHFDLIADAYLGDDDVRDFLQRNNPAALQEIRARLREAIERGLWRPRRNSVHALLDN
;
A
#
# COMPACT_ATOMS: atom_id res chain seq x y z
N MET A 1 -18.07 43.59 64.43
CA MET A 1 -17.49 42.49 63.64
C MET A 1 -17.98 42.58 62.21
N PRO A 2 -17.16 43.11 61.29
CA PRO A 2 -17.32 42.89 59.85
C PRO A 2 -16.11 42.11 59.31
N SER A 3 -16.40 41.03 58.57
CA SER A 3 -15.40 40.19 57.92
C SER A 3 -14.71 40.94 56.76
N PRO A 4 -13.37 40.89 56.62
CA PRO A 4 -12.68 41.46 55.47
C PRO A 4 -12.63 40.47 54.27
N PRO A 5 -12.49 40.98 53.03
CA PRO A 5 -12.55 40.20 51.81
C PRO A 5 -11.25 39.42 51.54
N TRP A 6 -11.40 38.22 50.97
CA TRP A 6 -10.31 37.34 50.57
C TRP A 6 -9.56 37.91 49.35
N THR A 7 -8.31 38.31 49.54
CA THR A 7 -7.33 38.51 48.45
C THR A 7 -6.64 37.18 48.17
N LYS A 8 -6.77 36.65 46.93
CA LYS A 8 -5.93 35.56 46.45
C LYS A 8 -4.60 36.14 45.97
N THR A 9 -3.55 35.94 46.76
CA THR A 9 -2.17 36.16 46.35
C THR A 9 -1.78 35.08 45.33
N THR A 10 -1.63 35.44 44.06
CA THR A 10 -0.96 34.57 43.07
C THR A 10 0.54 34.70 43.25
N ALA A 11 1.16 33.65 43.80
CA ALA A 11 2.62 33.52 43.77
C ALA A 11 3.07 33.31 42.32
N SER A 12 3.70 34.32 41.72
CA SER A 12 4.38 34.19 40.43
C SER A 12 5.73 33.51 40.65
N THR A 13 5.85 32.23 40.31
CA THR A 13 7.17 31.60 40.16
C THR A 13 7.70 31.98 38.78
N ARG A 14 8.53 33.03 38.70
CA ARG A 14 9.33 33.33 37.49
C ARG A 14 10.38 32.24 37.33
N TRP A 15 10.29 31.48 36.25
CA TRP A 15 11.41 30.71 35.74
C TRP A 15 12.43 31.68 35.08
N PRO A 16 13.74 31.45 35.22
CA PRO A 16 14.75 32.24 34.50
C PRO A 16 14.58 32.03 32.99
N PRO A 17 14.98 32.99 32.14
CA PRO A 17 14.89 32.81 30.70
C PRO A 17 15.92 31.75 30.30
N ALA A 18 15.46 30.52 30.10
CA ALA A 18 16.24 29.54 29.36
C ALA A 18 16.39 30.07 27.93
N CYS A 19 17.65 30.23 27.50
CA CYS A 19 18.07 30.71 26.19
C CYS A 19 17.08 30.37 25.08
N ALA A 20 16.44 31.39 24.51
CA ALA A 20 15.77 31.25 23.23
C ALA A 20 16.81 30.77 22.19
N PRO A 21 16.61 29.63 21.52
CA PRO A 21 17.51 29.24 20.45
C PRO A 21 17.31 30.25 19.32
N THR A 22 18.34 31.04 19.04
CA THR A 22 18.49 31.72 17.75
C THR A 22 18.21 30.72 16.62
N PRO A 23 17.44 31.08 15.57
CA PRO A 23 17.26 30.20 14.42
C PRO A 23 18.62 30.06 13.72
N ARG A 24 19.38 29.04 14.13
CA ARG A 24 20.65 28.70 13.49
C ARG A 24 20.31 28.18 12.09
N ALA A 25 20.89 28.85 11.10
CA ALA A 25 20.92 28.43 9.73
C ALA A 25 21.21 26.93 9.62
N TRP A 26 20.37 26.27 8.83
CA TRP A 26 20.27 24.82 8.67
C TRP A 26 21.60 24.23 8.17
N ALA A 27 22.22 23.36 8.96
CA ALA A 27 23.39 22.59 8.54
C ALA A 27 22.91 21.25 7.92
N PRO A 28 23.14 20.99 6.62
CA PRO A 28 22.38 20.00 5.85
C PRO A 28 22.70 18.52 6.13
N ARG A 29 23.73 18.18 6.92
CA ARG A 29 24.36 16.83 6.90
C ARG A 29 24.15 15.94 8.13
N ARG A 30 23.42 16.36 9.16
CA ARG A 30 23.15 15.51 10.35
C ARG A 30 21.65 15.32 10.55
N ARG A 31 21.01 14.60 9.61
CA ARG A 31 19.55 14.47 9.57
C ARG A 31 19.09 13.22 10.31
N ARG A 32 18.64 13.36 11.56
CA ARG A 32 17.74 12.41 12.23
C ARG A 32 16.33 12.98 12.07
N GLY A 33 15.55 12.44 11.13
CA GLY A 33 14.21 12.91 10.83
C GLY A 33 13.50 11.89 9.96
N CYS A 34 12.20 11.73 10.18
CA CYS A 34 11.35 10.78 9.48
C CYS A 34 10.76 11.44 8.22
N SER A 35 10.61 10.69 7.14
CA SER A 35 9.87 11.13 5.96
C SER A 35 8.41 10.74 6.13
N ALA A 36 7.48 11.64 5.84
CA ALA A 36 6.05 11.39 5.82
C ALA A 36 5.35 12.29 4.79
N ARG A 37 4.03 12.27 4.77
CA ARG A 37 3.25 13.07 3.82
C ARG A 37 3.33 14.57 4.09
N LYS A 38 3.01 15.39 3.09
CA LYS A 38 2.84 16.84 3.28
C LYS A 38 1.84 17.11 4.43
N PRO A 39 2.04 18.14 5.28
CA PRO A 39 1.06 18.50 6.30
C PRO A 39 -0.34 18.69 5.69
N GLY A 40 -1.34 18.01 6.27
CA GLY A 40 -2.73 18.04 5.78
C GLY A 40 -3.04 17.09 4.62
N ALA A 41 -2.07 16.32 4.12
CA ALA A 41 -2.28 15.31 3.07
C ALA A 41 -2.25 13.87 3.64
N TYR A 42 -2.95 12.96 2.96
CA TYR A 42 -3.09 11.53 3.32
C TYR A 42 -2.88 10.63 2.09
N GLY A 43 -2.55 9.36 2.30
CA GLY A 43 -2.25 8.40 1.22
C GLY A 43 -0.79 8.40 0.78
N ALA A 44 -0.49 7.62 -0.27
CA ALA A 44 0.86 7.53 -0.86
C ALA A 44 0.96 8.16 -2.27
N GLY A 45 -0.17 8.59 -2.84
CA GLY A 45 -0.22 9.19 -4.20
C GLY A 45 -0.27 8.18 -5.33
N LEU A 46 -0.34 6.87 -5.04
CA LEU A 46 -0.35 5.80 -6.05
C LEU A 46 -1.75 5.44 -6.53
N GLN A 47 -2.76 5.57 -5.66
CA GLN A 47 -4.12 5.10 -5.94
C GLN A 47 -4.68 5.69 -7.24
N ALA A 48 -4.68 7.01 -7.40
CA ALA A 48 -5.18 7.65 -8.61
C ALA A 48 -4.43 7.20 -9.87
N LEU A 49 -3.12 6.96 -9.78
CA LEU A 49 -2.34 6.46 -10.92
C LEU A 49 -2.75 5.05 -11.31
N ILE A 50 -2.91 4.15 -10.33
CA ILE A 50 -3.32 2.76 -10.56
C ILE A 50 -4.76 2.68 -11.07
N ASP A 51 -5.67 3.47 -10.52
CA ASP A 51 -7.09 3.45 -10.85
C ASP A 51 -7.36 4.07 -12.23
N GLU A 52 -6.69 5.18 -12.56
CA GLU A 52 -6.89 5.90 -13.82
C GLU A 52 -5.93 5.43 -14.94
N GLY A 53 -5.00 4.52 -14.62
CA GLY A 53 -3.99 4.03 -15.57
C GLY A 53 -2.96 5.07 -16.01
N GLY A 54 -2.86 6.20 -15.29
CA GLY A 54 -2.04 7.38 -15.61
C GLY A 54 -0.52 7.22 -15.41
N TRP A 55 0.02 6.03 -15.63
CA TRP A 55 1.44 5.69 -15.48
C TRP A 55 1.91 4.83 -16.65
N SER A 56 3.17 4.96 -17.03
CA SER A 56 3.80 4.21 -18.13
C SER A 56 4.72 3.09 -17.62
N ASP A 57 5.49 3.39 -16.58
CA ASP A 57 6.45 2.46 -15.96
C ASP A 57 6.51 2.61 -14.43
N ASP A 58 7.30 1.75 -13.77
CA ASP A 58 7.47 1.77 -12.32
C ASP A 58 8.17 3.05 -11.81
N GLY A 59 8.82 3.81 -12.69
CA GLY A 59 9.42 5.11 -12.42
C GLY A 59 8.39 6.21 -12.17
N ASP A 60 7.26 6.21 -12.89
CA ASP A 60 6.16 7.15 -12.64
C ASP A 60 5.57 6.94 -11.22
N LEU A 61 5.38 5.68 -10.84
CA LEU A 61 4.89 5.29 -9.51
C LEU A 61 5.89 5.67 -8.41
N ALA A 62 7.19 5.46 -8.65
CA ALA A 62 8.27 5.87 -7.76
C ALA A 62 8.30 7.38 -7.54
N GLN A 63 8.18 8.17 -8.61
CA GLN A 63 8.15 9.63 -8.52
C GLN A 63 6.95 10.13 -7.74
N ALA A 64 5.77 9.54 -7.94
CA ALA A 64 4.58 9.86 -7.18
C ALA A 64 4.78 9.58 -5.69
N TYR A 65 5.35 8.42 -5.35
CA TYR A 65 5.65 8.06 -3.97
C TYR A 65 6.58 9.08 -3.28
N VAL A 66 7.64 9.50 -3.96
CA VAL A 66 8.59 10.51 -3.44
C VAL A 66 7.92 11.88 -3.32
N ALA A 67 7.10 12.28 -4.30
CA ALA A 67 6.39 13.56 -4.26
C ALA A 67 5.44 13.67 -3.06
N TRP A 68 4.75 12.58 -2.74
CA TRP A 68 3.80 12.53 -1.64
C TRP A 68 4.48 12.28 -0.29
N GLY A 69 5.50 11.43 -0.22
CA GLY A 69 6.16 11.00 1.03
C GLY A 69 7.46 11.74 1.40
N GLY A 70 7.97 12.62 0.54
CA GLY A 70 9.26 13.29 0.71
C GLY A 70 9.25 14.51 1.63
N TRP A 71 8.41 14.54 2.67
CA TRP A 71 8.31 15.65 3.61
C TRP A 71 8.93 15.26 4.95
N ALA A 72 9.88 16.05 5.45
CA ALA A 72 10.62 15.74 6.66
C ALA A 72 9.89 16.21 7.93
N TYR A 73 9.89 15.33 8.92
CA TYR A 73 9.38 15.57 10.27
C TYR A 73 10.42 15.22 11.33
N GLY A 74 10.32 15.87 12.48
CA GLY A 74 11.19 15.67 13.63
C GLY A 74 12.41 16.58 13.61
N ASN A 75 13.09 16.69 14.76
CA ASN A 75 14.24 17.57 14.95
C ASN A 75 13.97 19.04 14.52
N GLY A 76 12.77 19.55 14.83
CA GLY A 76 12.32 20.89 14.48
C GLY A 76 11.72 21.06 13.07
N ALA A 77 11.65 19.99 12.27
CA ALA A 77 10.92 19.99 11.01
C ALA A 77 9.45 19.57 11.21
N GLU A 78 8.53 20.31 10.59
CA GLU A 78 7.08 20.08 10.63
C GLU A 78 6.52 19.93 9.20
N GLY A 79 7.08 18.99 8.44
CA GLY A 79 6.71 18.77 7.04
C GLY A 79 7.40 19.76 6.10
N SER A 80 8.71 19.94 6.26
CA SER A 80 9.53 20.67 5.29
C SER A 80 9.83 19.80 4.07
N ASP A 81 9.85 20.38 2.87
CA ASP A 81 10.25 19.65 1.66
C ASP A 81 11.66 19.06 1.80
N ALA A 82 11.76 17.75 1.62
CA ALA A 82 13.00 16.99 1.75
C ALA A 82 13.09 15.87 0.70
N ARG A 83 12.48 16.07 -0.48
CA ARG A 83 12.41 15.06 -1.54
C ARG A 83 13.80 14.60 -2.01
N ASP A 84 14.73 15.52 -2.20
CA ASP A 84 16.11 15.18 -2.61
C ASP A 84 16.81 14.27 -1.58
N LEU A 85 16.67 14.59 -0.29
CA LEU A 85 17.20 13.75 0.78
C LEU A 85 16.50 12.40 0.82
N PHE A 86 15.17 12.39 0.65
CA PHE A 86 14.40 11.15 0.68
C PHE A 86 14.85 10.21 -0.45
N HIS A 87 15.05 10.76 -1.65
CA HIS A 87 15.61 10.04 -2.79
C HIS A 87 17.03 9.49 -2.50
N GLU A 88 17.93 10.32 -1.94
CA GLU A 88 19.27 9.88 -1.52
C GLU A 88 19.20 8.71 -0.53
N ARG A 89 18.31 8.78 0.47
CA ARG A 89 18.12 7.69 1.43
C ARG A 89 17.55 6.43 0.79
N LEU A 90 16.56 6.57 -0.09
CA LEU A 90 15.95 5.44 -0.81
C LEU A 90 16.99 4.68 -1.63
N SER A 91 17.98 5.38 -2.21
CA SER A 91 19.09 4.74 -2.94
C SER A 91 19.98 3.82 -2.08
N GLN A 92 19.91 3.95 -0.76
CA GLN A 92 20.69 3.18 0.22
C GLN A 92 19.86 2.08 0.91
N VAL A 93 18.56 1.99 0.63
CA VAL A 93 17.68 0.99 1.26
C VAL A 93 17.92 -0.38 0.64
N GLU A 94 18.23 -1.36 1.48
CA GLU A 94 18.42 -2.76 1.07
C GLU A 94 17.16 -3.60 1.31
N ALA A 95 16.32 -3.20 2.27
CA ALA A 95 15.11 -3.92 2.65
C ALA A 95 13.94 -2.99 2.97
N VAL A 96 12.75 -3.38 2.53
CA VAL A 96 11.46 -2.78 2.88
C VAL A 96 10.72 -3.75 3.82
N VAL A 97 10.13 -3.21 4.89
CA VAL A 97 9.41 -4.00 5.89
C VAL A 97 8.08 -3.34 6.19
N GLN A 98 6.98 -4.07 5.97
CA GLN A 98 5.63 -3.64 6.31
C GLN A 98 4.97 -4.68 7.23
N ASN A 99 4.67 -4.28 8.47
CA ASN A 99 4.05 -5.19 9.44
C ASN A 99 2.54 -5.26 9.22
N GLN A 100 1.99 -6.47 9.29
CA GLN A 100 0.56 -6.73 9.45
C GLN A 100 0.30 -7.21 10.89
N ASP A 101 -0.61 -6.55 11.60
CA ASP A 101 -0.91 -6.79 13.02
C ASP A 101 -2.27 -7.48 13.26
N ASN A 102 -3.05 -7.70 12.20
CA ASN A 102 -4.41 -8.21 12.27
C ASN A 102 -4.64 -9.38 11.30
N ARG A 103 -5.75 -10.13 11.42
CA ARG A 103 -6.11 -11.23 10.49
C ARG A 103 -7.45 -11.00 9.78
N GLU A 104 -8.15 -9.95 10.16
CA GLU A 104 -9.45 -9.55 9.64
C GLU A 104 -9.35 -9.23 8.15
N HIS A 105 -8.21 -8.67 7.73
CA HIS A 105 -7.87 -8.44 6.33
C HIS A 105 -6.44 -8.90 6.02
N ASP A 106 -6.10 -8.94 4.74
CA ASP A 106 -4.75 -9.27 4.25
C ASP A 106 -4.27 -8.21 3.25
N LEU A 107 -3.04 -8.38 2.75
CA LEU A 107 -2.44 -7.41 1.81
C LEU A 107 -3.19 -7.28 0.48
N LEU A 108 -4.01 -8.26 0.10
CA LEU A 108 -4.86 -8.20 -1.10
C LEU A 108 -6.31 -7.85 -0.75
N ASP A 109 -6.55 -7.24 0.40
CA ASP A 109 -7.87 -6.81 0.87
C ASP A 109 -7.89 -5.31 1.26
N SER A 110 -6.72 -4.66 1.27
CA SER A 110 -6.59 -3.22 1.49
C SER A 110 -5.52 -2.63 0.55
N ASP A 111 -5.84 -1.49 -0.03
CA ASP A 111 -5.00 -0.72 -0.93
C ASP A 111 -3.77 -0.12 -0.24
N ASP A 112 -3.87 0.21 1.05
CA ASP A 112 -2.78 0.82 1.82
C ASP A 112 -1.48 -0.02 1.76
N TYR A 113 -1.57 -1.35 1.71
CA TYR A 113 -0.37 -2.19 1.66
C TYR A 113 0.43 -1.99 0.38
N TYR A 114 -0.19 -2.05 -0.80
CA TYR A 114 0.56 -1.81 -2.04
C TYR A 114 1.01 -0.35 -2.12
N GLN A 115 0.20 0.59 -1.61
CA GLN A 115 0.53 2.00 -1.63
C GLN A 115 1.81 2.30 -0.84
N PHE A 116 1.97 1.71 0.35
CA PHE A 116 3.15 1.92 1.19
C PHE A 116 4.29 0.95 0.94
N GLU A 117 4.01 -0.36 0.99
CA GLU A 117 5.03 -1.41 0.82
C GLU A 117 5.49 -1.48 -0.64
N GLY A 118 4.52 -1.55 -1.58
CA GLY A 118 4.79 -1.56 -3.00
C GLY A 118 5.38 -0.24 -3.49
N GLY A 119 4.78 0.90 -3.11
CA GLY A 119 5.28 2.22 -3.47
C GLY A 119 6.70 2.48 -2.97
N MET A 120 7.03 2.05 -1.75
CA MET A 120 8.41 2.14 -1.25
C MET A 120 9.36 1.24 -2.06
N ALA A 121 8.95 0.00 -2.38
CA ALA A 121 9.77 -0.90 -3.17
C ALA A 121 10.06 -0.34 -4.57
N ALA A 122 9.05 0.21 -5.26
CA ALA A 122 9.21 0.88 -6.54
C ALA A 122 10.16 2.09 -6.42
N ALA A 123 9.99 2.93 -5.39
CA ALA A 123 10.84 4.09 -5.16
C ALA A 123 12.30 3.72 -4.88
N VAL A 124 12.55 2.66 -4.09
CA VAL A 124 13.90 2.14 -3.83
C VAL A 124 14.51 1.57 -5.12
N LYS A 125 13.75 0.79 -5.89
CA LYS A 125 14.20 0.21 -7.16
C LYS A 125 14.60 1.31 -8.15
N HIS A 126 13.79 2.35 -8.26
CA HIS A 126 14.07 3.50 -9.11
C HIS A 126 15.31 4.28 -8.66
N ALA A 127 15.43 4.58 -7.36
CA ALA A 127 16.54 5.38 -6.82
C ALA A 127 17.89 4.63 -6.80
N SER A 128 17.88 3.32 -6.55
CA SER A 128 19.10 2.50 -6.41
C SER A 128 19.46 1.70 -7.67
N GLY A 129 18.52 1.53 -8.60
CA GLY A 129 18.63 0.64 -9.75
C GLY A 129 18.49 -0.85 -9.41
N LYS A 130 18.15 -1.22 -8.16
CA LYS A 130 17.98 -2.61 -7.72
C LYS A 130 16.75 -2.76 -6.84
N ALA A 131 15.98 -3.83 -7.07
CA ALA A 131 14.84 -4.14 -6.20
C ALA A 131 15.34 -4.50 -4.78
N PRO A 132 14.74 -3.93 -3.71
CA PRO A 132 15.08 -4.29 -2.33
C PRO A 132 14.53 -5.68 -1.98
N ALA A 133 15.06 -6.28 -0.91
CA ALA A 133 14.35 -7.36 -0.24
C ALA A 133 13.07 -6.81 0.40
N ILE A 134 11.93 -7.49 0.24
CA ILE A 134 10.66 -7.03 0.81
C ILE A 134 10.16 -8.08 1.79
N TYR A 135 9.94 -7.67 3.03
CA TYR A 135 9.43 -8.51 4.10
C TYR A 135 8.07 -8.01 4.59
N HIS A 136 7.17 -8.96 4.80
CA HIS A 136 5.83 -8.72 5.31
C HIS A 136 5.62 -9.49 6.62
N PRO A 137 6.06 -8.96 7.77
CA PRO A 137 5.90 -9.64 9.06
C PRO A 137 4.44 -9.67 9.53
N ASP A 138 3.94 -10.88 9.78
CA ASP A 138 2.64 -11.14 10.39
C ASP A 138 2.81 -11.22 11.92
N HIS A 139 2.38 -10.16 12.61
CA HIS A 139 2.34 -10.01 14.06
C HIS A 139 0.93 -10.22 14.63
N SER A 140 -0.02 -10.74 13.83
CA SER A 140 -1.40 -10.98 14.29
C SER A 140 -1.48 -11.94 15.49
N ARG A 141 -0.42 -12.71 15.72
CA ARG A 141 -0.21 -13.58 16.87
C ARG A 141 1.08 -13.12 17.55
N PRO A 142 1.02 -12.19 18.51
CA PRO A 142 2.20 -11.61 19.15
C PRO A 142 3.13 -12.66 19.77
N GLU A 143 2.59 -13.80 20.20
CA GLU A 143 3.33 -14.93 20.76
C GLU A 143 4.09 -15.76 19.72
N SER A 144 3.75 -15.62 18.43
CA SER A 144 4.41 -16.36 17.35
C SER A 144 4.50 -15.58 16.02
N PRO A 145 5.22 -14.44 16.00
CA PRO A 145 5.37 -13.64 14.78
C PRO A 145 5.94 -14.45 13.61
N ARG A 146 5.38 -14.25 12.41
CA ARG A 146 5.83 -14.92 11.20
C ARG A 146 6.34 -13.90 10.19
N ILE A 147 7.65 -13.89 9.99
CA ILE A 147 8.29 -13.04 9.00
C ILE A 147 8.41 -13.82 7.70
N ARG A 148 7.76 -13.33 6.65
CA ARG A 148 7.86 -13.87 5.29
C ARG A 148 8.38 -12.80 4.34
N THR A 149 8.92 -13.23 3.22
CA THR A 149 9.09 -12.33 2.08
C THR A 149 7.72 -11.96 1.50
N LEU A 150 7.62 -10.80 0.86
CA LEU A 150 6.38 -10.40 0.18
C LEU A 150 5.94 -11.43 -0.88
N SER A 151 6.90 -12.05 -1.58
CA SER A 151 6.59 -13.10 -2.57
C SER A 151 5.93 -14.32 -1.94
N GLU A 152 6.40 -14.76 -0.77
CA GLU A 152 5.80 -15.87 -0.02
C GLU A 152 4.41 -15.49 0.51
N GLU A 153 4.25 -14.25 1.00
CA GLU A 153 2.98 -13.78 1.54
C GLU A 153 1.91 -13.60 0.44
N ILE A 154 2.25 -13.04 -0.72
CA ILE A 154 1.35 -12.98 -1.89
C ILE A 154 0.93 -14.39 -2.29
N ALA A 155 1.87 -15.32 -2.44
CA ALA A 155 1.55 -16.70 -2.81
C ALA A 155 0.63 -17.38 -1.77
N ARG A 156 0.87 -17.10 -0.48
CA ARG A 156 0.04 -17.59 0.63
C ARG A 156 -1.37 -17.02 0.54
N VAL A 157 -1.52 -15.70 0.43
CA VAL A 157 -2.82 -15.01 0.42
C VAL A 157 -3.65 -15.41 -0.79
N VAL A 158 -3.03 -15.48 -1.98
CA VAL A 158 -3.71 -15.94 -3.21
C VAL A 158 -4.33 -17.31 -2.98
N ARG A 159 -3.56 -18.28 -2.46
CA ARG A 159 -4.04 -19.66 -2.25
C ARG A 159 -4.98 -19.81 -1.04
N ALA A 160 -4.64 -19.17 0.08
CA ALA A 160 -5.34 -19.35 1.34
C ALA A 160 -6.66 -18.59 1.40
N ARG A 161 -6.80 -17.50 0.62
CA ARG A 161 -7.96 -16.62 0.65
C ARG A 161 -8.52 -16.36 -0.75
N ALA A 162 -7.80 -15.67 -1.63
CA ALA A 162 -8.37 -15.16 -2.89
C ALA A 162 -9.00 -16.26 -3.77
N VAL A 163 -8.29 -17.36 -4.00
CA VAL A 163 -8.81 -18.50 -4.79
C VAL A 163 -9.33 -19.65 -3.94
N ASN A 164 -9.48 -19.46 -2.64
CA ASN A 164 -9.96 -20.51 -1.75
C ASN A 164 -11.47 -20.70 -1.93
N PRO A 165 -11.96 -21.90 -2.30
CA PRO A 165 -13.40 -22.14 -2.50
C PRO A 165 -14.25 -21.81 -1.28
N LYS A 166 -13.71 -21.93 -0.05
CA LYS A 166 -14.42 -21.55 1.17
C LYS A 166 -14.63 -20.04 1.27
N TRP A 167 -13.63 -19.25 0.88
CA TRP A 167 -13.73 -17.80 0.88
C TRP A 167 -14.63 -17.32 -0.26
N ILE A 168 -14.47 -17.86 -1.47
CA ILE A 168 -15.32 -17.55 -2.63
C ILE A 168 -16.80 -17.81 -2.30
N LYS A 169 -17.14 -19.02 -1.83
CA LYS A 169 -18.50 -19.34 -1.35
C LYS A 169 -18.93 -18.49 -0.16
N GLY A 170 -17.96 -17.99 0.61
CA GLY A 170 -18.12 -16.99 1.66
C GLY A 170 -18.70 -15.70 1.13
N VAL A 171 -17.91 -15.02 0.31
CA VAL A 171 -18.25 -13.71 -0.26
C VAL A 171 -19.47 -13.76 -1.18
N MET A 172 -19.68 -14.87 -1.91
CA MET A 172 -20.85 -15.04 -2.78
C MET A 172 -22.19 -14.96 -2.03
N ARG A 173 -22.22 -15.16 -0.70
CA ARG A 173 -23.44 -14.97 0.11
C ARG A 173 -23.80 -13.50 0.35
N HIS A 174 -22.92 -12.58 -0.02
CA HIS A 174 -23.05 -11.14 0.24
C HIS A 174 -23.33 -10.33 -1.04
N GLY A 175 -23.81 -10.98 -2.11
CA GLY A 175 -24.34 -10.33 -3.32
C GLY A 175 -23.37 -9.30 -3.91
N TYR A 176 -23.85 -8.07 -4.10
CA TYR A 176 -23.07 -6.99 -4.70
C TYR A 176 -21.72 -6.74 -4.01
N LYS A 177 -21.70 -6.66 -2.67
CA LYS A 177 -20.47 -6.39 -1.92
C LYS A 177 -19.52 -7.59 -1.97
N GLY A 178 -20.05 -8.81 -2.01
CA GLY A 178 -19.24 -10.00 -2.23
C GLY A 178 -18.48 -9.96 -3.56
N ALA A 179 -19.18 -9.60 -4.64
CA ALA A 179 -18.56 -9.42 -5.95
C ALA A 179 -17.55 -8.25 -5.98
N PHE A 180 -17.83 -7.16 -5.25
CA PHE A 180 -16.89 -6.05 -5.10
C PHE A 180 -15.57 -6.50 -4.45
N GLU A 181 -15.59 -7.28 -3.36
CA GLU A 181 -14.34 -7.75 -2.73
C GLU A 181 -13.50 -8.62 -3.68
N MET A 182 -14.17 -9.37 -4.56
CA MET A 182 -13.48 -10.15 -5.59
C MET A 182 -12.76 -9.24 -6.58
N ALA A 183 -13.41 -8.18 -7.07
CA ALA A 183 -12.78 -7.20 -7.96
C ALA A 183 -11.61 -6.48 -7.29
N ALA A 184 -11.82 -5.94 -6.08
CA ALA A 184 -10.79 -5.24 -5.32
C ALA A 184 -9.53 -6.10 -5.10
N THR A 185 -9.71 -7.40 -4.85
CA THR A 185 -8.60 -8.36 -4.75
C THR A 185 -7.74 -8.41 -6.01
N VAL A 186 -8.37 -8.37 -7.19
CA VAL A 186 -7.67 -8.35 -8.48
C VAL A 186 -6.92 -7.04 -8.68
N ASP A 187 -7.54 -5.91 -8.33
CA ASP A 187 -6.90 -4.60 -8.41
C ASP A 187 -5.67 -4.50 -7.52
N TYR A 188 -5.75 -4.97 -6.27
CA TYR A 188 -4.61 -4.95 -5.36
C TYR A 188 -3.49 -5.89 -5.80
N LEU A 189 -3.84 -7.07 -6.35
CA LEU A 189 -2.84 -7.98 -6.93
C LEU A 189 -2.14 -7.33 -8.13
N PHE A 190 -2.89 -6.64 -8.99
CA PHE A 190 -2.33 -5.88 -10.10
C PHE A 190 -1.41 -4.76 -9.61
N ALA A 191 -1.82 -4.00 -8.59
CA ALA A 191 -1.03 -2.91 -8.04
C ALA A 191 0.29 -3.40 -7.44
N PHE A 192 0.27 -4.55 -6.75
CA PHE A 192 1.51 -5.21 -6.31
C PHE A 192 2.39 -5.69 -7.46
N ALA A 193 1.81 -6.14 -8.58
CA ALA A 193 2.57 -6.50 -9.76
C ALA A 193 3.20 -5.29 -10.45
N ALA A 194 2.51 -4.14 -10.44
CA ALA A 194 3.01 -2.88 -10.99
C ALA A 194 4.13 -2.26 -10.14
N THR A 195 4.09 -2.44 -8.82
CA THR A 195 5.00 -1.79 -7.87
C THR A 195 6.15 -2.69 -7.39
N THR A 196 6.05 -4.02 -7.57
CA THR A 196 7.02 -4.98 -7.06
C THR A 196 7.24 -6.13 -8.04
N ASP A 197 8.35 -6.86 -7.88
CA ASP A 197 8.61 -8.09 -8.62
C ASP A 197 8.04 -9.34 -7.92
N ALA A 198 7.17 -9.19 -6.92
CA ALA A 198 6.70 -10.27 -6.05
C ALA A 198 5.53 -11.08 -6.64
N VAL A 199 4.73 -10.47 -7.53
CA VAL A 199 3.63 -11.15 -8.22
C VAL A 199 4.17 -11.93 -9.41
N LYS A 200 3.70 -13.18 -9.59
CA LYS A 200 4.12 -14.08 -10.68
C LYS A 200 2.92 -14.46 -11.53
N ASN A 201 3.15 -14.82 -12.79
CA ASN A 201 2.09 -15.21 -13.75
C ASN A 201 1.08 -16.20 -13.18
N HIS A 202 1.55 -17.20 -12.43
CA HIS A 202 0.69 -18.23 -11.87
C HIS A 202 -0.30 -17.70 -10.81
N HIS A 203 -0.04 -16.54 -10.20
CA HIS A 203 -1.00 -15.90 -9.29
C HIS A 203 -2.21 -15.38 -10.08
N PHE A 204 -1.97 -14.71 -11.22
CA PHE A 204 -3.03 -14.27 -12.13
C PHE A 204 -3.74 -15.45 -12.79
N ASP A 205 -3.00 -16.49 -13.21
CA ASP A 205 -3.62 -17.71 -13.76
C ASP A 205 -4.63 -18.32 -12.77
N LEU A 206 -4.28 -18.40 -11.48
CA LEU A 206 -5.17 -18.93 -10.44
C LEU A 206 -6.43 -18.07 -10.25
N ILE A 207 -6.29 -16.75 -10.27
CA ILE A 207 -7.42 -15.82 -10.12
C ILE A 207 -8.34 -15.89 -11.33
N ALA A 208 -7.78 -15.85 -12.54
CA ALA A 208 -8.56 -15.93 -13.78
C ALA A 208 -9.35 -17.24 -13.86
N ASP A 209 -8.74 -18.35 -13.47
CA ASP A 209 -9.42 -19.65 -13.39
C ASP A 209 -10.56 -19.64 -12.38
N ALA A 210 -10.29 -19.15 -11.16
CA ALA A 210 -11.26 -19.20 -10.07
C ALA A 210 -12.45 -18.24 -10.29
N TYR A 211 -12.23 -17.09 -10.93
CA TYR A 211 -13.25 -16.04 -11.04
C TYR A 211 -13.96 -16.01 -12.39
N LEU A 212 -13.23 -16.30 -13.47
CA LEU A 212 -13.76 -16.28 -14.84
C LEU A 212 -13.90 -17.68 -15.44
N GLY A 213 -13.05 -18.62 -15.05
CA GLY A 213 -13.09 -20.01 -15.54
C GLY A 213 -14.15 -20.88 -14.87
N ASP A 214 -14.60 -20.54 -13.67
CA ASP A 214 -15.70 -21.19 -12.96
C ASP A 214 -17.03 -20.53 -13.31
N ASP A 215 -17.94 -21.31 -13.92
CA ASP A 215 -19.25 -20.83 -14.39
C ASP A 215 -20.14 -20.34 -13.24
N ASP A 216 -20.11 -20.99 -12.07
CA ASP A 216 -20.94 -20.59 -10.93
C ASP A 216 -20.50 -19.23 -10.37
N VAL A 217 -19.18 -19.00 -10.33
CA VAL A 217 -18.60 -17.74 -9.86
C VAL A 217 -18.86 -16.63 -10.88
N ARG A 218 -18.65 -16.91 -12.17
CA ARG A 218 -18.90 -15.95 -13.25
C ARG A 218 -20.37 -15.55 -13.32
N ASP A 219 -21.29 -16.51 -13.21
CA ASP A 219 -22.73 -16.25 -13.19
C ASP A 219 -23.16 -15.48 -11.93
N PHE A 220 -22.49 -15.71 -10.79
CA PHE A 220 -22.70 -14.90 -9.60
C PHE A 220 -22.29 -13.44 -9.83
N LEU A 221 -21.08 -13.20 -10.36
CA LEU A 221 -20.57 -11.86 -10.64
C LEU A 221 -21.50 -11.14 -11.63
N GLN A 222 -21.85 -11.79 -12.74
CA GLN A 222 -22.75 -11.24 -13.77
C GLN A 222 -24.12 -10.84 -13.22
N ARG A 223 -24.69 -11.62 -12.31
CA ARG A 223 -26.01 -11.36 -11.72
C ARG A 223 -25.99 -10.31 -10.62
N ASN A 224 -24.97 -10.31 -9.77
CA ASN A 224 -24.97 -9.50 -8.54
C ASN A 224 -24.20 -8.18 -8.68
N ASN A 225 -23.16 -8.15 -9.51
CA ASN A 225 -22.39 -6.95 -9.79
C ASN A 225 -21.68 -7.08 -11.17
N PRO A 226 -22.40 -6.84 -12.27
CA PRO A 226 -21.82 -6.93 -13.61
C PRO A 226 -20.69 -5.92 -13.83
N ALA A 227 -20.68 -4.79 -13.12
CA ALA A 227 -19.58 -3.84 -13.18
C ALA A 227 -18.28 -4.45 -12.63
N ALA A 228 -18.33 -5.12 -11.47
CA ALA A 228 -17.19 -5.84 -10.91
C ALA A 228 -16.65 -6.94 -11.85
N LEU A 229 -17.52 -7.65 -12.57
CA LEU A 229 -17.08 -8.61 -13.58
C LEU A 229 -16.28 -7.95 -14.70
N GLN A 230 -16.76 -6.80 -15.21
CA GLN A 230 -16.08 -6.06 -16.25
C GLN A 230 -14.76 -5.46 -15.74
N GLU A 231 -14.71 -4.98 -14.50
CA GLU A 231 -13.50 -4.49 -13.85
C GLU A 231 -12.45 -5.58 -13.70
N ILE A 232 -12.82 -6.78 -13.23
CA ILE A 232 -11.92 -7.95 -13.17
C ILE A 232 -11.34 -8.24 -14.56
N ARG A 233 -12.18 -8.26 -15.62
CA ARG A 233 -11.72 -8.52 -16.99
C ARG A 233 -10.81 -7.41 -17.51
N ALA A 234 -11.18 -6.15 -17.29
CA ALA A 234 -10.40 -4.99 -17.69
C ALA A 234 -9.03 -4.99 -17.02
N ARG A 235 -8.97 -5.22 -15.71
CA ARG A 235 -7.72 -5.24 -14.96
C ARG A 235 -6.81 -6.39 -15.36
N LEU A 236 -7.38 -7.58 -15.56
CA LEU A 236 -6.63 -8.74 -16.06
C LEU A 236 -6.10 -8.52 -17.49
N ARG A 237 -6.87 -7.84 -18.35
CA ARG A 237 -6.41 -7.44 -19.69
C ARG A 237 -5.27 -6.42 -19.60
N GLU A 238 -5.42 -5.40 -18.76
CA GLU A 238 -4.37 -4.40 -18.52
C GLU A 238 -3.08 -5.06 -18.01
N ALA A 239 -3.18 -6.07 -17.14
CA ALA A 239 -2.02 -6.83 -16.68
C ALA A 239 -1.25 -7.50 -17.85
N ILE A 240 -1.98 -7.99 -18.86
CA ILE A 240 -1.38 -8.57 -20.07
C ILE A 240 -0.73 -7.48 -20.93
N GLU A 241 -1.46 -6.40 -21.19
CA GLU A 241 -1.01 -5.27 -22.03
C GLU A 241 0.27 -4.63 -21.49
N ARG A 242 0.37 -4.49 -20.16
CA ARG A 242 1.55 -3.97 -19.46
C ARG A 242 2.65 -5.02 -19.24
N GLY A 243 2.42 -6.27 -19.63
CA GLY A 243 3.38 -7.37 -19.47
C GLY A 243 3.58 -7.84 -18.03
N LEU A 244 2.73 -7.41 -17.09
CA LEU A 244 2.70 -7.84 -15.69
C LEU A 244 2.22 -9.30 -15.56
N TRP A 245 1.40 -9.74 -16.51
CA TRP A 245 0.93 -11.11 -16.63
C TRP A 245 1.16 -11.65 -18.04
N ARG A 246 1.74 -12.84 -18.11
CA ARG A 246 1.80 -13.65 -19.33
C ARG A 246 1.00 -14.94 -19.11
N PRO A 247 -0.25 -15.02 -19.60
CA PRO A 247 -1.10 -16.19 -19.44
C PRO A 247 -0.45 -17.43 -20.04
N ARG A 248 -0.60 -18.58 -19.36
CA ARG A 248 -0.10 -19.86 -19.89
C ARG A 248 -0.99 -20.45 -20.98
N ARG A 249 -2.28 -20.10 -20.98
CA ARG A 249 -3.29 -20.66 -21.89
C ARG A 249 -3.91 -19.58 -22.75
N ASN A 250 -3.99 -19.82 -24.06
CA ASN A 250 -4.68 -18.92 -24.99
C ASN A 250 -6.18 -18.76 -24.67
N SER A 251 -6.78 -19.76 -24.00
CA SER A 251 -8.19 -19.72 -23.58
C SER A 251 -8.51 -18.56 -22.64
N VAL A 252 -7.50 -18.01 -21.95
CA VAL A 252 -7.67 -16.85 -21.08
C VAL A 252 -8.19 -15.65 -21.85
N HIS A 253 -7.70 -15.39 -23.07
CA HIS A 253 -8.19 -14.26 -23.87
C HIS A 253 -9.70 -14.35 -24.13
N ALA A 254 -10.20 -15.56 -24.43
CA ALA A 254 -11.64 -15.78 -24.60
C ALA A 254 -12.46 -15.53 -23.32
N LEU A 255 -11.88 -15.73 -22.13
CA LEU A 255 -12.55 -15.42 -20.86
C LEU A 255 -12.62 -13.91 -20.58
N LEU A 256 -11.69 -13.13 -21.15
CA LEU A 256 -11.62 -11.69 -20.99
C LEU A 256 -12.54 -10.93 -21.96
N ASP A 257 -12.78 -11.48 -23.16
CA ASP A 257 -13.50 -10.79 -24.25
C ASP A 257 -15.01 -11.07 -24.29
N ASN A 258 -15.46 -12.18 -23.71
CA ASN A 258 -16.89 -12.44 -23.44
C ASN A 258 -17.33 -11.72 -22.17
#